data_AF-A0A969PSB6-F1
#
_entry.id   AF-A0A969PSB6-F1
#
_cell.length_a   1.000
_cell.length_b   1.000
_cell.length_c   1.000
_cell.angle_alpha   90.00
_cell.angle_beta   90.00
_cell.angle_gamma   90.00
#
_symmetry.space_group_name_H-M   'P 1'
#
loop_
_entity.id
_entity.type
_entity.pdbx_description
1 polymer ?
#
loop_
_entity_poly.entity_id
_entity_poly.type
_entity_poly.pdbx_seq_one_letter_code
_entity_poly.pdbx_strand_id
1 'polypeptide(L)'
;MTQFSYFTSISEKLINGLRRIQSIALDLSLVPLNDNKQPLGDGWQNRPMKAVELSAAINDGGVEVPIKGEIKKIQLQGIGLLTGRPITKDGQTYYLMALDQDGASAESKILELSAREPLPPTVAFTSGRVGRCQYLFLVPEEYKNAIRTKKVKTGTLGDDGSSEQLEFRWSNLQSVLPPSVHPTTGEYCWVEGCAIDEIEIAIAPPWVIEQMLIDPTPQNDPPYLKLYSQPHKEAMAFKKLGRISILPFPTSTLYLHIALTITTTGLLLAWHFTRLTIPC
;
A
#
# COMPACT_ATOMS: atom_id res chain seq x y z
N MET A 1 -5.80 -19.32 49.31
CA MET A 1 -6.18 -18.63 48.06
C MET A 1 -5.17 -19.01 46.99
N THR A 2 -5.49 -20.02 46.20
CA THR A 2 -4.65 -20.56 45.13
C THR A 2 -4.75 -19.67 43.91
N GLN A 3 -3.66 -18.97 43.59
CA GLN A 3 -3.54 -18.15 42.39
C GLN A 3 -3.26 -19.07 41.20
N PHE A 4 -4.32 -19.64 40.60
CA PHE A 4 -4.24 -20.30 39.31
C PHE A 4 -4.04 -19.21 38.24
N SER A 5 -2.79 -18.86 37.97
CA SER A 5 -2.40 -18.19 36.73
C SER A 5 -2.58 -19.20 35.60
N TYR A 6 -3.77 -19.19 34.97
CA TYR A 6 -4.08 -20.05 33.84
C TYR A 6 -3.19 -19.68 32.64
N PHE A 7 -2.13 -20.45 32.41
CA PHE A 7 -1.46 -20.46 31.12
C PHE A 7 -2.42 -21.08 30.10
N THR A 8 -3.20 -20.22 29.43
CA THR A 8 -3.99 -20.63 28.27
C THR A 8 -3.03 -21.11 27.19
N SER A 9 -3.28 -22.29 26.60
CA SER A 9 -2.43 -22.84 25.56
C SER A 9 -2.38 -21.90 24.35
N ILE A 10 -1.27 -21.89 23.61
CA ILE A 10 -1.14 -21.09 22.38
C ILE A 10 -2.28 -21.40 21.40
N SER A 11 -2.68 -22.67 21.30
CA SER A 11 -3.81 -23.11 20.48
C SER A 11 -5.12 -22.40 20.86
N GLU A 12 -5.45 -22.31 22.15
CA GLU A 12 -6.66 -21.61 22.62
C GLU A 12 -6.60 -20.11 22.30
N LYS A 13 -5.43 -19.47 22.47
CA LYS A 13 -5.24 -18.06 22.11
C LYS A 13 -5.47 -17.85 20.61
N LEU A 14 -4.83 -18.65 19.76
CA LEU A 14 -4.98 -18.56 18.31
C LEU A 14 -6.42 -18.81 17.88
N ILE A 15 -7.11 -19.81 18.44
CA ILE A 15 -8.52 -20.07 18.19
C ILE A 15 -9.38 -18.85 18.57
N ASN A 16 -9.13 -18.22 19.71
CA ASN A 16 -9.83 -17.00 20.10
C ASN A 16 -9.56 -15.84 19.13
N GLY A 17 -8.32 -15.65 18.68
CA GLY A 17 -7.98 -14.68 17.65
C GLY A 17 -8.73 -14.92 16.32
N LEU A 18 -8.77 -16.17 15.88
CA LEU A 18 -9.49 -16.57 14.66
C LEU A 18 -11.01 -16.35 14.80
N ARG A 19 -11.60 -16.54 15.99
CA ARG A 19 -13.01 -16.21 16.25
C ARG A 19 -13.29 -14.73 16.07
N ARG A 20 -12.42 -13.85 16.57
CA ARG A 20 -12.52 -12.39 16.35
C ARG A 20 -12.43 -12.02 14.86
N ILE A 21 -11.55 -12.70 14.11
CA ILE A 21 -11.49 -12.52 12.65
C ILE A 21 -12.77 -13.01 11.98
N GLN A 22 -13.35 -14.13 12.42
CA GLN A 22 -14.61 -14.65 11.85
C GLN A 22 -15.79 -13.72 12.09
N SER A 23 -15.84 -12.99 13.22
CA SER A 23 -17.00 -12.17 13.58
C SER A 23 -17.20 -10.93 12.71
N ILE A 24 -16.18 -10.48 11.97
CA ILE A 24 -16.26 -9.28 11.13
C ILE A 24 -16.87 -9.54 9.74
N ALA A 25 -17.19 -10.80 9.42
CA ALA A 25 -17.76 -11.24 8.15
C ALA A 25 -16.95 -10.83 6.89
N LEU A 26 -15.65 -10.55 7.02
CA LEU A 26 -14.73 -10.33 5.90
C LEU A 26 -13.94 -11.60 5.62
N ASP A 27 -13.80 -11.95 4.33
CA ASP A 27 -13.04 -13.13 3.89
C ASP A 27 -11.54 -12.83 3.82
N LEU A 28 -10.90 -12.69 4.99
CA LEU A 28 -9.47 -12.43 5.06
C LEU A 28 -8.66 -13.64 4.58
N SER A 29 -7.69 -13.38 3.69
CA SER A 29 -6.71 -14.38 3.27
C SER A 29 -5.62 -14.52 4.33
N LEU A 30 -5.64 -15.63 5.07
CA LEU A 30 -4.69 -15.89 6.16
C LEU A 30 -3.64 -16.93 5.77
N VAL A 31 -2.51 -16.94 6.45
CA VAL A 31 -1.46 -17.95 6.31
C VAL A 31 -0.96 -18.41 7.68
N PRO A 32 -0.77 -19.71 7.91
CA PRO A 32 -0.26 -20.20 9.19
C PRO A 32 1.23 -19.85 9.34
N LEU A 33 1.66 -19.48 10.55
CA LEU A 33 3.05 -19.09 10.85
C LEU A 33 3.71 -20.05 11.85
N ASN A 34 5.04 -20.16 11.79
CA ASN A 34 5.85 -20.75 12.86
C ASN A 34 6.11 -19.76 14.00
N ASP A 35 6.85 -20.22 15.02
CA ASP A 35 7.29 -19.44 16.19
C ASP A 35 8.27 -18.30 15.87
N ASN A 36 8.85 -18.32 14.67
CA ASN A 36 9.74 -17.28 14.14
C ASN A 36 9.04 -16.33 13.17
N LYS A 37 7.70 -16.31 13.17
CA LYS A 37 6.85 -15.42 12.36
C LYS A 37 6.96 -15.67 10.84
N GLN A 38 7.45 -16.84 10.44
CA GLN A 38 7.58 -17.20 9.03
C GLN A 38 6.36 -18.03 8.59
N PRO A 39 5.81 -17.76 7.39
CA PRO A 39 4.75 -18.60 6.82
C PRO A 39 5.18 -20.05 6.69
N LEU A 40 4.26 -20.97 7.01
CA LEU A 40 4.48 -22.40 6.83
C LEU A 40 4.25 -22.81 5.37
N GLY A 41 5.16 -23.61 4.84
CA GLY A 41 5.03 -24.23 3.52
C GLY A 41 5.60 -23.43 2.35
N ASP A 42 6.07 -24.15 1.34
CA ASP A 42 6.60 -23.58 0.10
C ASP A 42 5.48 -22.96 -0.73
N GLY A 43 5.68 -21.75 -1.24
CA GLY A 43 4.65 -21.06 -2.04
C GLY A 43 3.40 -20.70 -1.23
N TRP A 44 3.57 -20.42 0.06
CA TRP A 44 2.51 -19.99 1.00
C TRP A 44 1.63 -18.85 0.46
N GLN A 45 2.18 -17.96 -0.37
CA GLN A 45 1.43 -16.87 -1.02
C GLN A 45 0.25 -17.39 -1.87
N ASN A 46 0.34 -18.62 -2.38
CA ASN A 46 -0.65 -19.23 -3.26
C ASN A 46 -1.60 -20.17 -2.50
N ARG A 47 -1.50 -20.24 -1.17
CA ARG A 47 -2.33 -21.11 -0.33
C ARG A 47 -2.92 -20.35 0.87
N PRO A 48 -3.64 -19.23 0.63
CA PRO A 48 -4.34 -18.58 1.72
C PRO A 48 -5.42 -19.51 2.28
N MET A 49 -5.60 -19.44 3.59
CA MET A 49 -6.62 -20.16 4.34
C MET A 49 -7.59 -19.15 4.97
N LYS A 50 -8.81 -19.59 5.22
CA LYS A 50 -9.81 -18.84 5.99
C LYS A 50 -9.62 -19.09 7.47
N ALA A 51 -10.17 -18.21 8.29
CA ALA A 51 -10.08 -18.33 9.74
C ALA A 51 -10.71 -19.63 10.28
N VAL A 52 -11.78 -20.12 9.64
CA VAL A 52 -12.42 -21.40 9.99
C VAL A 52 -11.52 -22.60 9.70
N GLU A 53 -10.80 -22.58 8.57
CA GLU A 53 -9.89 -23.65 8.17
C GLU A 53 -8.70 -23.73 9.10
N LEU A 54 -8.12 -22.57 9.49
CA LEU A 54 -7.06 -22.53 10.49
C LEU A 54 -7.54 -23.01 11.86
N SER A 55 -8.76 -22.67 12.26
CA SER A 55 -9.32 -23.12 13.54
C SER A 55 -9.49 -24.64 13.58
N ALA A 56 -9.98 -25.23 12.48
CA ALA A 56 -10.08 -26.69 12.34
C ALA A 56 -8.69 -27.33 12.38
N ALA A 57 -7.73 -26.79 11.62
CA ALA A 57 -6.36 -27.32 11.59
C ALA A 57 -5.67 -27.30 12.97
N ILE A 58 -5.89 -26.27 13.80
CA ILE A 58 -5.38 -26.23 15.18
C ILE A 58 -5.91 -27.41 15.99
N ASN A 59 -7.21 -27.71 15.91
CA ASN A 59 -7.85 -28.81 16.63
C ASN A 59 -7.40 -30.18 16.10
N ASP A 60 -7.12 -30.26 14.79
CA ASP A 60 -6.67 -31.49 14.14
C ASP A 60 -5.16 -31.75 14.34
N GLY A 61 -4.45 -30.90 15.09
CA GLY A 61 -3.02 -31.08 15.40
C GLY A 61 -2.06 -30.51 14.35
N GLY A 62 -2.52 -29.59 13.51
CA GLY A 62 -1.70 -28.77 12.63
C GLY A 62 -2.22 -28.64 11.20
N VAL A 63 -1.59 -27.74 10.44
CA VAL A 63 -1.79 -27.60 8.99
C VAL A 63 -0.86 -28.53 8.23
N GLU A 64 -1.39 -29.16 7.19
CA GLU A 64 -0.58 -29.86 6.19
C GLU A 64 -0.04 -28.88 5.15
N VAL A 65 1.28 -28.78 5.06
CA VAL A 65 1.99 -27.90 4.14
C VAL A 65 3.11 -28.63 3.41
N PRO A 66 3.34 -28.36 2.11
CA PRO A 66 4.50 -28.88 1.42
C PRO A 66 5.77 -28.13 1.84
N ILE A 67 6.83 -28.87 2.13
CA ILE A 67 8.16 -28.35 2.43
C ILE A 67 9.16 -29.21 1.68
N LYS A 68 9.86 -28.63 0.71
CA LYS A 68 10.86 -29.27 -0.15
C LYS A 68 10.35 -30.55 -0.81
N GLY A 69 9.09 -30.53 -1.28
CA GLY A 69 8.45 -31.65 -1.99
C GLY A 69 7.76 -32.68 -1.10
N GLU A 70 7.81 -32.54 0.23
CA GLU A 70 7.12 -33.43 1.18
C GLU A 70 5.97 -32.70 1.89
N ILE A 71 4.84 -33.37 2.10
CA ILE A 71 3.76 -32.83 2.95
C ILE A 71 4.12 -33.06 4.42
N LYS A 72 4.13 -32.00 5.20
CA LYS A 72 4.37 -32.02 6.64
C LYS A 72 3.18 -31.42 7.38
N LYS A 73 2.77 -32.07 8.46
CA LYS A 73 1.75 -31.56 9.37
C LYS A 73 2.44 -30.79 10.50
N ILE A 74 2.13 -29.50 10.64
CA ILE A 74 2.81 -28.59 11.57
C ILE A 74 1.79 -27.77 12.35
N GLN A 75 1.95 -27.74 13.68
CA GLN A 75 1.19 -26.82 14.53
C GLN A 75 1.65 -25.38 14.28
N LEU A 76 0.71 -24.51 13.90
CA LEU A 76 0.96 -23.09 13.78
C LEU A 76 1.08 -22.42 15.15
N GLN A 77 1.95 -21.42 15.20
CA GLN A 77 2.22 -20.57 16.37
C GLN A 77 1.79 -19.11 16.12
N GLY A 78 1.25 -18.84 14.93
CA GLY A 78 0.77 -17.52 14.55
C GLY A 78 -0.10 -17.54 13.30
N ILE A 79 -0.70 -16.41 13.05
CA ILE A 79 -1.63 -16.10 11.97
C ILE A 79 -1.02 -14.94 11.19
N GLY A 80 -0.71 -15.19 9.92
CA GLY A 80 -0.34 -14.17 8.97
C GLY A 80 -1.53 -13.71 8.17
N LEU A 81 -1.57 -12.44 7.84
CA LEU A 81 -2.52 -11.82 6.92
C LEU A 81 -1.82 -11.52 5.60
N LEU A 82 -2.39 -12.00 4.50
CA LEU A 82 -1.83 -11.83 3.16
C LEU A 82 -2.37 -10.53 2.54
N THR A 83 -1.47 -9.59 2.24
CA THR A 83 -1.83 -8.29 1.66
C THR A 83 -1.99 -8.37 0.13
N GLY A 84 -2.70 -7.39 -0.44
CA GLY A 84 -3.07 -7.29 -1.85
C GLY A 84 -4.16 -8.26 -2.28
N ARG A 85 -4.96 -8.76 -1.33
CA ARG A 85 -6.07 -9.70 -1.56
C ARG A 85 -7.40 -8.96 -1.59
N PRO A 86 -8.35 -9.38 -2.44
CA PRO A 86 -9.64 -8.73 -2.54
C PRO A 86 -10.45 -8.94 -1.27
N ILE A 87 -11.19 -7.91 -0.87
CA ILE A 87 -12.15 -7.90 0.23
C ILE A 87 -13.45 -7.35 -0.31
N THR A 88 -14.55 -8.07 -0.15
CA THR A 88 -15.88 -7.56 -0.48
C THR A 88 -16.52 -6.97 0.77
N LYS A 89 -16.88 -5.68 0.71
CA LYS A 89 -17.60 -4.96 1.76
C LYS A 89 -18.74 -4.19 1.11
N ASP A 90 -19.95 -4.33 1.63
CA ASP A 90 -21.15 -3.62 1.13
C ASP A 90 -21.38 -3.72 -0.39
N GLY A 91 -21.06 -4.89 -0.97
CA GLY A 91 -21.18 -5.15 -2.40
C GLY A 91 -20.08 -4.51 -3.27
N GLN A 92 -19.10 -3.85 -2.67
CA GLN A 92 -17.94 -3.27 -3.35
C GLN A 92 -16.67 -4.09 -3.11
N THR A 93 -15.79 -4.13 -4.10
CA THR A 93 -14.49 -4.79 -3.98
C THR A 93 -13.44 -3.77 -3.58
N TYR A 94 -12.72 -4.09 -2.52
CA TYR A 94 -11.50 -3.41 -2.08
C TYR A 94 -10.35 -4.39 -2.07
N TYR A 95 -9.15 -3.90 -1.79
CA TYR A 95 -7.96 -4.71 -1.62
C TYR A 95 -7.25 -4.35 -0.32
N LEU A 96 -6.84 -5.35 0.44
CA LEU A 96 -6.23 -5.13 1.75
C LEU A 96 -4.75 -4.73 1.62
N MET A 97 -4.33 -3.67 2.29
CA MET A 97 -2.93 -3.30 2.44
C MET A 97 -2.55 -3.17 3.93
N ALA A 98 -1.25 -3.14 4.22
CA ALA A 98 -0.75 -2.83 5.56
C ALA A 98 0.34 -1.75 5.53
N LEU A 99 0.23 -0.78 6.44
CA LEU A 99 1.26 0.24 6.68
C LEU A 99 2.05 -0.19 7.92
N ASP A 100 3.31 -0.58 7.72
CA ASP A 100 4.19 -1.07 8.78
C ASP A 100 5.12 0.05 9.25
N GLN A 101 4.82 0.57 10.44
CA GLN A 101 5.63 1.57 11.14
C GLN A 101 6.68 0.82 11.95
N ASP A 102 7.92 0.76 11.46
CA ASP A 102 9.03 0.07 12.12
C ASP A 102 9.88 1.05 12.95
N GLY A 103 9.31 1.53 14.07
CA GLY A 103 10.01 2.36 15.05
C GLY A 103 9.64 3.84 15.01
N ALA A 104 10.19 4.61 15.95
CA ALA A 104 9.83 6.02 16.15
C ALA A 104 10.20 6.91 14.95
N SER A 105 11.24 6.56 14.20
CA SER A 105 11.60 7.31 12.99
C SER A 105 10.64 7.02 11.83
N ALA A 106 9.98 5.86 11.81
CA ALA A 106 8.93 5.55 10.84
C ALA A 106 7.65 6.33 11.15
N GLU A 107 7.30 6.50 12.43
CA GLU A 107 6.22 7.40 12.87
C GLU A 107 6.47 8.85 12.39
N SER A 108 7.71 9.32 12.55
CA SER A 108 8.10 10.64 12.05
C SER A 108 7.93 10.77 10.53
N LYS A 109 8.19 9.69 9.77
CA LYS A 109 7.92 9.65 8.33
C LYS A 109 6.44 9.64 7.99
N ILE A 110 5.60 8.99 8.77
CA ILE A 110 4.14 9.10 8.62
C ILE A 110 3.72 10.57 8.73
N LEU A 111 4.16 11.27 9.79
CA LEU A 111 3.83 12.69 10.00
C LEU A 111 4.38 13.61 8.90
N GLU A 112 5.56 13.32 8.35
CA GLU A 112 6.11 14.07 7.21
C GLU A 112 5.24 13.88 5.95
N LEU A 113 4.95 12.62 5.61
CA LEU A 113 4.23 12.26 4.38
C LEU A 113 2.75 12.62 4.44
N SER A 114 2.15 12.64 5.63
CA SER A 114 0.76 13.03 5.83
C SER A 114 0.58 14.54 6.01
N ALA A 115 1.64 15.35 5.87
CA ALA A 115 1.61 16.77 6.24
C ALA A 115 1.09 16.99 7.67
N ARG A 116 1.42 16.06 8.58
CA ARG A 116 1.01 15.98 9.98
C ARG A 116 -0.48 15.71 10.21
N GLU A 117 -1.21 15.29 9.17
CA GLU A 117 -2.55 14.75 9.35
C GLU A 117 -2.47 13.40 10.07
N PRO A 118 -3.34 13.14 11.05
CA PRO A 118 -3.39 11.85 11.71
C PRO A 118 -3.87 10.78 10.73
N LEU A 119 -3.41 9.54 10.92
CA LEU A 119 -4.04 8.40 10.27
C LEU A 119 -5.50 8.30 10.71
N PRO A 120 -6.44 7.99 9.80
CA PRO A 120 -7.80 7.72 10.21
C PRO A 120 -7.81 6.49 11.14
N PRO A 121 -8.66 6.48 12.18
CA PRO A 121 -8.84 5.31 13.04
C PRO A 121 -9.12 4.07 12.19
N THR A 122 -8.32 3.02 12.39
CA THR A 122 -8.42 1.77 11.64
C THR A 122 -7.91 0.63 12.51
N VAL A 123 -8.07 -0.60 12.00
CA VAL A 123 -7.50 -1.79 12.63
C VAL A 123 -5.98 -1.66 12.73
N ALA A 124 -5.46 -1.80 13.95
CA ALA A 124 -4.05 -1.62 14.25
C ALA A 124 -3.56 -2.59 15.31
N PHE A 125 -2.30 -3.03 15.17
CA PHE A 125 -1.68 -4.00 16.06
C PHE A 125 -0.18 -3.77 16.18
N THR A 126 0.38 -4.22 17.30
CA THR A 126 1.79 -4.04 17.65
C THR A 126 2.38 -5.33 18.20
N SER A 127 3.69 -5.48 18.07
CA SER A 127 4.46 -6.50 18.80
C SER A 127 4.75 -6.09 20.25
N GLY A 128 4.39 -4.87 20.67
CA GLY A 128 4.76 -4.30 21.97
C GLY A 128 6.16 -3.68 22.01
N ARG A 129 6.91 -3.72 20.89
CA ARG A 129 8.17 -2.96 20.76
C ARG A 129 7.86 -1.48 20.56
N VAL A 130 8.64 -0.62 21.21
CA VAL A 130 8.43 0.84 21.20
C VAL A 130 8.44 1.39 19.78
N GLY A 131 7.44 2.22 19.45
CA GLY A 131 7.31 2.86 18.14
C GLY A 131 6.95 1.91 17.00
N ARG A 132 6.75 0.60 17.25
CA ARG A 132 6.37 -0.36 16.21
C ARG A 132 4.86 -0.59 16.20
N CYS A 133 4.23 -0.33 15.08
CA CYS A 133 2.79 -0.51 14.90
C CYS A 133 2.49 -0.86 13.44
N GLN A 134 1.39 -1.55 13.21
CA GLN A 134 0.94 -1.86 11.86
C GLN A 134 -0.54 -1.57 11.73
N TYR A 135 -0.89 -0.89 10.64
CA TYR A 135 -2.23 -0.41 10.35
C TYR A 135 -2.76 -1.10 9.09
N LEU A 136 -4.00 -1.54 9.11
CA LEU A 136 -4.65 -2.09 7.92
C LEU A 136 -5.47 -1.02 7.21
N PHE A 137 -5.46 -1.04 5.88
CA PHE A 137 -6.33 -0.19 5.08
C PHE A 137 -6.92 -0.94 3.90
N LEU A 138 -8.10 -0.51 3.46
CA LEU A 138 -8.75 -0.91 2.23
C LEU A 138 -8.35 0.05 1.11
N VAL A 139 -7.81 -0.51 0.02
CA VAL A 139 -7.50 0.22 -1.21
C VAL A 139 -8.67 0.06 -2.18
N PRO A 140 -9.21 1.15 -2.73
CA PRO A 140 -10.23 1.11 -3.79
C PRO A 140 -9.76 0.31 -5.02
N GLU A 141 -10.67 -0.42 -5.64
CA GLU A 141 -10.36 -1.35 -6.74
C GLU A 141 -9.66 -0.66 -7.93
N GLU A 142 -9.95 0.61 -8.21
CA GLU A 142 -9.34 1.37 -9.31
C GLU A 142 -7.81 1.51 -9.19
N TYR A 143 -7.26 1.45 -7.97
CA TYR A 143 -5.82 1.58 -7.74
C TYR A 143 -5.06 0.26 -7.80
N LYS A 144 -5.75 -0.90 -7.85
CA LYS A 144 -5.12 -2.21 -7.61
C LYS A 144 -3.93 -2.53 -8.50
N ASN A 145 -3.96 -2.06 -9.75
CA ASN A 145 -2.92 -2.27 -10.76
C ASN A 145 -1.94 -1.10 -10.87
N ALA A 146 -2.21 0.01 -10.18
CA ALA A 146 -1.41 1.23 -10.24
C ALA A 146 -0.40 1.34 -9.08
N ILE A 147 -0.45 0.44 -8.11
CA ILE A 147 0.36 0.50 -6.90
C ILE A 147 1.24 -0.74 -6.70
N ARG A 148 2.33 -0.57 -5.97
CA ARG A 148 3.25 -1.64 -5.57
C ARG A 148 3.74 -1.42 -4.14
N THR A 149 4.33 -2.45 -3.56
CA THR A 149 5.00 -2.33 -2.27
C THR A 149 6.12 -1.29 -2.37
N LYS A 150 6.18 -0.35 -1.41
CA LYS A 150 7.27 0.61 -1.27
C LYS A 150 7.81 0.61 0.15
N LYS A 151 9.11 0.88 0.26
CA LYS A 151 9.82 1.02 1.54
C LYS A 151 10.48 2.38 1.58
N VAL A 152 10.20 3.15 2.62
CA VAL A 152 10.82 4.44 2.89
C VAL A 152 11.77 4.25 4.06
N LYS A 153 13.07 4.23 3.77
CA LYS A 153 14.09 4.17 4.82
C LYS A 153 14.11 5.49 5.60
N THR A 154 14.25 5.40 6.91
CA THR A 154 14.30 6.59 7.78
C THR A 154 15.73 7.08 7.99
N GLY A 155 16.73 6.22 7.71
CA GLY A 155 18.14 6.49 7.98
C GLY A 155 18.54 6.31 9.45
N THR A 156 17.62 5.85 10.30
CA THR A 156 17.86 5.57 11.72
C THR A 156 18.00 4.06 11.94
N LEU A 157 18.88 3.65 12.85
CA LEU A 157 18.96 2.26 13.30
C LEU A 157 18.01 2.04 14.48
N GLY A 158 17.26 0.94 14.44
CA GLY A 158 16.39 0.52 15.52
C GLY A 158 17.15 -0.17 16.65
N ASP A 159 16.41 -0.60 17.66
CA ASP A 159 16.89 -1.32 18.84
C ASP A 159 17.53 -2.69 18.54
N ASP A 160 17.26 -3.28 17.36
CA ASP A 160 17.90 -4.51 16.87
C ASP A 160 19.09 -4.25 15.92
N GLY A 161 19.51 -3.00 15.76
CA GLY A 161 20.62 -2.62 14.87
C GLY A 161 20.26 -2.64 13.39
N SER A 162 19.02 -2.93 13.01
CA SER A 162 18.53 -2.83 11.63
C SER A 162 18.06 -1.42 11.32
N SER A 163 18.10 -1.02 10.04
CA SER A 163 17.52 0.28 9.63
C SER A 163 16.01 0.26 9.84
N GLU A 164 15.51 1.22 10.62
CA GLU A 164 14.10 1.53 10.70
C GLU A 164 13.59 1.98 9.32
N GLN A 165 12.32 1.70 9.06
CA GLN A 165 11.67 2.02 7.79
C GLN A 165 10.15 2.12 7.96
N LEU A 166 9.52 2.84 7.04
CA LEU A 166 8.08 2.77 6.82
C LEU A 166 7.85 1.87 5.60
N GLU A 167 7.11 0.77 5.76
CA GLU A 167 6.79 -0.15 4.65
C GLU A 167 5.30 -0.10 4.31
N PHE A 168 5.00 0.18 3.05
CA PHE A 168 3.67 0.12 2.46
C PHE A 168 3.49 -1.26 1.82
N ARG A 169 2.95 -2.22 2.56
CA ARG A 169 2.81 -3.63 2.12
C ARG A 169 1.62 -3.77 1.18
N TRP A 170 1.91 -4.09 -0.08
CA TRP A 170 0.90 -4.36 -1.12
C TRP A 170 0.72 -5.84 -1.40
N SER A 171 1.13 -6.37 -2.55
CA SER A 171 0.72 -7.71 -2.96
C SER A 171 1.68 -8.80 -2.49
N ASN A 172 1.10 -9.87 -1.92
CA ASN A 172 1.79 -11.09 -1.54
C ASN A 172 2.84 -10.92 -0.42
N LEU A 173 2.68 -9.91 0.43
CA LEU A 173 3.40 -9.80 1.70
C LEU A 173 2.52 -10.31 2.84
N GLN A 174 3.18 -10.66 3.93
CA GLN A 174 2.54 -11.18 5.13
C GLN A 174 2.68 -10.16 6.27
N SER A 175 1.57 -9.96 7.00
CA SER A 175 1.50 -9.15 8.23
C SER A 175 1.13 -10.05 9.40
N VAL A 176 1.83 -9.98 10.52
CA VAL A 176 1.62 -10.92 11.65
C VAL A 176 0.49 -10.40 12.53
N LEU A 177 -0.63 -11.11 12.59
CA LEU A 177 -1.80 -10.69 13.37
C LEU A 177 -1.72 -11.14 14.84
N PRO A 178 -2.31 -10.38 15.77
CA PRO A 178 -2.61 -10.89 17.10
C PRO A 178 -3.50 -12.15 17.08
N PRO A 179 -3.34 -13.10 18.01
CA PRO A 179 -2.36 -13.17 19.09
C PRO A 179 -1.15 -14.07 18.73
N SER A 180 -0.56 -13.89 17.54
CA SER A 180 0.61 -14.68 17.13
C SER A 180 1.80 -14.51 18.08
N VAL A 181 2.59 -15.57 18.25
CA VAL A 181 3.82 -15.52 19.05
C VAL A 181 4.82 -14.51 18.49
N HIS A 182 5.41 -13.71 19.38
CA HIS A 182 6.55 -12.86 19.07
C HIS A 182 7.77 -13.30 19.91
N PRO A 183 8.94 -13.60 19.30
CA PRO A 183 10.08 -14.19 20.00
C PRO A 183 10.60 -13.41 21.21
N THR A 184 10.43 -12.08 21.21
CA THR A 184 11.02 -11.20 22.23
C THR A 184 9.99 -10.65 23.22
N THR A 185 8.75 -10.48 22.79
CA THR A 185 7.70 -9.76 23.56
C THR A 185 6.54 -10.67 23.95
N GLY A 186 6.61 -11.96 23.61
CA GLY A 186 5.58 -12.95 23.90
C GLY A 186 4.59 -13.08 22.75
N GLU A 187 3.79 -12.04 22.49
CA GLU A 187 2.75 -12.08 21.46
C GLU A 187 2.48 -10.71 20.82
N TYR A 188 1.88 -10.74 19.63
CA TYR A 188 1.28 -9.56 19.01
C TYR A 188 -0.04 -9.22 19.69
N CYS A 189 -0.29 -7.93 19.90
CA CYS A 189 -1.50 -7.40 20.54
C CYS A 189 -2.19 -6.39 19.62
N TRP A 190 -3.51 -6.31 19.71
CA TRP A 190 -4.25 -5.20 19.13
C TRP A 190 -3.90 -3.91 19.88
N VAL A 191 -3.83 -2.80 19.16
CA VAL A 191 -3.83 -1.48 19.80
C VAL A 191 -5.20 -1.24 20.42
N GLU A 192 -5.25 -0.55 21.56
CA GLU A 192 -6.49 -0.31 22.31
C GLU A 192 -7.56 0.36 21.43
N GLY A 193 -8.75 -0.26 21.35
CA GLY A 193 -9.86 0.21 20.51
C GLY A 193 -9.66 0.02 19.01
N CYS A 194 -8.56 -0.62 18.60
CA CYS A 194 -8.20 -0.86 17.20
C CYS A 194 -8.20 -2.35 16.83
N ALA A 195 -8.82 -3.20 17.64
CA ALA A 195 -8.93 -4.61 17.28
C ALA A 195 -9.88 -4.80 16.09
N ILE A 196 -9.69 -5.91 15.38
CA ILE A 196 -10.35 -6.15 14.09
C ILE A 196 -11.89 -6.19 14.18
N ASP A 197 -12.42 -6.58 15.33
CA ASP A 197 -13.85 -6.66 15.68
C ASP A 197 -14.33 -5.47 16.53
N GLU A 198 -13.47 -4.48 16.80
CA GLU A 198 -13.79 -3.26 17.54
C GLU A 198 -13.92 -2.05 16.61
N ILE A 199 -13.18 -2.03 15.50
CA ILE A 199 -13.18 -0.94 14.53
C ILE A 199 -13.18 -1.47 13.09
N GLU A 200 -13.77 -0.70 12.18
CA GLU A 200 -13.69 -1.02 10.76
C GLU A 200 -12.28 -0.79 10.19
N ILE A 201 -11.92 -1.57 9.18
CA ILE A 201 -10.74 -1.29 8.36
C ILE A 201 -11.06 -0.05 7.52
N ALA A 202 -10.35 1.05 7.75
CA ALA A 202 -10.54 2.30 7.04
C ALA A 202 -10.08 2.21 5.58
N ILE A 203 -10.62 3.10 4.74
CA ILE A 203 -10.08 3.33 3.39
C ILE A 203 -8.69 3.98 3.51
N ALA A 204 -7.74 3.54 2.69
CA ALA A 204 -6.40 4.11 2.66
C ALA A 204 -6.47 5.62 2.35
N PRO A 205 -5.83 6.48 3.17
CA PRO A 205 -5.72 7.91 2.86
C PRO A 205 -5.07 8.15 1.49
N PRO A 206 -5.42 9.22 0.77
CA PRO A 206 -4.84 9.52 -0.54
C PRO A 206 -3.31 9.53 -0.52
N TRP A 207 -2.70 10.14 0.50
CA TRP A 207 -1.24 10.19 0.64
C TRP A 207 -0.61 8.80 0.74
N VAL A 208 -1.29 7.82 1.36
CA VAL A 208 -0.80 6.43 1.43
C VAL A 208 -0.79 5.81 0.04
N ILE A 209 -1.87 5.98 -0.74
CA ILE A 209 -1.98 5.48 -2.11
C ILE A 209 -0.92 6.12 -3.01
N GLU A 210 -0.74 7.44 -2.91
CA GLU A 210 0.25 8.21 -3.65
C GLU A 210 1.67 7.68 -3.43
N GLN A 211 2.02 7.35 -2.18
CA GLN A 211 3.32 6.73 -1.88
C GLN A 211 3.49 5.40 -2.60
N MET A 212 2.42 4.65 -2.88
CA MET A 212 2.50 3.31 -3.48
C MET A 212 2.46 3.31 -5.01
N LEU A 213 2.13 4.45 -5.66
CA LEU A 213 2.00 4.54 -7.12
C LEU A 213 3.26 4.08 -7.85
N ILE A 214 3.06 3.26 -8.88
CA ILE A 214 4.10 2.83 -9.80
C ILE A 214 4.45 4.03 -10.67
N ASP A 215 5.72 4.47 -10.64
CA ASP A 215 6.19 5.52 -11.53
C ASP A 215 5.94 5.11 -12.99
N PRO A 216 5.38 5.99 -13.84
CA PRO A 216 5.24 5.68 -15.24
C PRO A 216 6.63 5.33 -15.78
N THR A 217 6.77 4.12 -16.31
CA THR A 217 7.99 3.76 -17.04
C THR A 217 8.19 4.81 -18.13
N PRO A 218 9.40 5.35 -18.32
CA PRO A 218 9.66 6.15 -19.50
C PRO A 218 9.29 5.30 -20.70
N GLN A 219 8.25 5.69 -21.42
CA GLN A 219 7.96 5.11 -22.72
C GLN A 219 9.24 5.29 -23.52
N ASN A 220 9.90 4.18 -23.87
CA ASN A 220 10.94 4.24 -24.89
C ASN A 220 10.27 4.88 -26.09
N ASP A 221 10.66 6.11 -26.43
CA ASP A 221 10.20 6.75 -27.66
C ASP A 221 10.37 5.71 -28.77
N PRO A 222 9.32 5.44 -29.56
CA PRO A 222 9.44 4.47 -30.62
C PRO A 222 10.61 4.91 -31.53
N PRO A 223 11.44 3.95 -32.02
CA PRO A 223 12.73 4.25 -32.65
C PRO A 223 12.66 5.20 -33.85
N TYR A 224 11.48 5.48 -34.39
CA TYR A 224 11.26 6.46 -35.45
C TYR A 224 11.40 7.93 -35.01
N LEU A 225 11.28 8.25 -33.71
CA LEU A 225 11.47 9.63 -33.22
C LEU A 225 12.96 10.02 -33.11
N LYS A 226 13.90 9.06 -33.06
CA LYS A 226 15.35 9.32 -33.09
C LYS A 226 15.91 9.66 -34.47
N LEU A 227 15.15 9.41 -35.54
CA LEU A 227 15.59 9.70 -36.92
C LEU A 227 15.42 11.18 -37.30
N TYR A 228 14.52 11.92 -36.63
CA TYR A 228 14.26 13.34 -36.91
C TYR A 228 15.05 14.32 -36.04
N SER A 229 15.84 13.83 -35.08
CA SER A 229 16.67 14.65 -34.20
C SER A 229 18.12 14.84 -34.69
N GLN A 230 18.49 14.32 -35.86
CA GLN A 230 19.76 14.70 -36.50
C GLN A 230 19.55 15.95 -37.36
N PRO A 231 20.27 17.05 -37.12
CA PRO A 231 20.19 18.21 -38.01
C PRO A 231 20.78 17.81 -39.36
N HIS A 232 19.93 17.68 -40.38
CA HIS A 232 20.39 17.64 -41.76
C HIS A 232 21.17 18.93 -42.05
N LYS A 233 22.50 18.81 -42.12
CA LYS A 233 23.37 19.82 -42.70
C LYS A 233 23.19 19.79 -44.22
N GLU A 234 22.08 20.32 -44.71
CA GLU A 234 21.98 20.76 -46.10
C GLU A 234 21.78 22.26 -46.12
N ALA A 235 22.89 22.94 -46.39
CA ALA A 235 22.93 24.36 -46.65
C ALA A 235 22.14 24.65 -47.94
N MET A 236 20.92 25.18 -47.82
CA MET A 236 20.34 25.98 -48.89
C MET A 236 20.74 27.43 -48.70
N ALA A 237 21.65 27.86 -49.59
CA ALA A 237 21.98 29.25 -49.82
C ALA A 237 20.72 30.02 -50.28
N PHE A 238 20.07 30.75 -49.38
CA PHE A 238 19.13 31.80 -49.79
C PHE A 238 19.83 33.16 -49.83
N LYS A 239 19.90 33.64 -51.07
CA LYS A 239 20.47 34.90 -51.52
C LYS A 239 19.72 36.08 -50.89
N LYS A 240 20.51 36.99 -50.35
CA LYS A 240 20.21 38.35 -49.88
C LYS A 240 19.20 39.10 -50.75
N LEU A 241 17.98 39.29 -50.24
CA LEU A 241 17.03 40.36 -50.58
C LEU A 241 16.44 40.81 -49.24
N GLY A 242 16.92 41.87 -48.64
CA GLY A 242 16.39 43.22 -48.85
C GLY A 242 15.88 43.71 -47.50
N ARG A 243 16.42 44.82 -47.00
CA ARG A 243 16.07 45.42 -45.71
C ARG A 243 14.56 45.62 -45.59
N ILE A 244 13.94 45.08 -44.54
CA ILE A 244 12.66 45.59 -44.02
C ILE A 244 12.94 46.21 -42.66
N SER A 245 12.67 47.51 -42.60
CA SER A 245 12.82 48.40 -41.46
C SER A 245 11.84 48.02 -40.36
N ILE A 246 12.34 47.88 -39.14
CA ILE A 246 11.52 47.68 -37.93
C ILE A 246 11.03 49.06 -37.49
N LEU A 247 9.73 49.30 -37.50
CA LEU A 247 9.11 50.43 -36.81
C LEU A 247 8.67 50.00 -35.41
N PRO A 248 8.96 50.78 -34.35
CA PRO A 248 8.53 50.45 -33.00
C PRO A 248 7.06 50.83 -32.82
N PHE A 249 6.23 49.89 -32.36
CA PHE A 249 4.94 50.21 -31.76
C PHE A 249 5.01 50.06 -30.23
N PRO A 250 4.30 50.92 -29.47
CA PRO A 250 4.45 51.00 -28.04
C PRO A 250 3.59 49.96 -27.32
N THR A 251 4.16 49.44 -26.23
CA THR A 251 3.54 48.94 -24.99
C THR A 251 2.23 48.14 -25.02
N SER A 252 2.31 47.02 -24.29
CA SER A 252 1.28 46.32 -23.49
C SER A 252 0.71 45.03 -24.09
N THR A 253 0.84 43.97 -23.28
CA THR A 253 0.13 42.68 -23.31
C THR A 253 0.84 41.53 -24.04
N LEU A 254 1.48 40.67 -23.24
CA LEU A 254 2.05 39.40 -23.63
C LEU A 254 0.92 38.37 -23.79
N TYR A 255 0.52 38.04 -25.03
CA TYR A 255 -0.35 36.91 -25.31
C TYR A 255 0.49 35.69 -25.70
N LEU A 256 0.47 34.66 -24.84
CA LEU A 256 0.99 33.33 -25.13
C LEU A 256 0.07 32.67 -26.17
N HIS A 257 0.52 32.59 -27.43
CA HIS A 257 -0.16 31.82 -28.47
C HIS A 257 0.29 30.35 -28.38
N ILE A 258 -0.58 29.47 -27.87
CA ILE A 258 -0.47 28.03 -28.10
C ILE A 258 -1.22 27.74 -29.41
N ALA A 259 -0.49 27.40 -30.46
CA ALA A 259 -1.07 26.89 -31.69
C ALA A 259 -1.52 25.45 -31.48
N LEU A 260 -2.84 25.20 -31.40
CA LEU A 260 -3.42 23.87 -31.46
C LEU A 260 -3.85 23.61 -32.91
N THR A 261 -3.15 22.71 -33.59
CA THR A 261 -3.50 22.27 -34.94
C THR A 261 -4.68 21.28 -34.83
N ILE A 262 -5.90 21.75 -35.08
CA ILE A 262 -7.09 20.90 -35.20
C ILE A 262 -7.22 20.49 -36.68
N THR A 263 -6.97 19.22 -36.98
CA THR A 263 -7.30 18.65 -38.29
C THR A 263 -8.77 18.25 -38.32
N THR A 264 -9.54 19.04 -39.08
CA THR A 264 -10.82 18.73 -39.76
C THR A 264 -11.56 17.44 -39.36
N THR A 265 -12.59 17.57 -38.53
CA THR A 265 -14.01 17.30 -38.86
C THR A 265 -14.87 17.63 -37.65
N GLY A 266 -15.96 18.35 -37.88
CA GLY A 266 -16.58 19.24 -36.89
C GLY A 266 -17.44 18.58 -35.82
N LEU A 267 -17.50 19.25 -34.67
CA LEU A 267 -18.67 19.33 -33.80
C LEU A 267 -18.52 20.57 -32.90
N LEU A 268 -19.44 21.53 -33.06
CA LEU A 268 -19.56 22.71 -32.20
C LEU A 268 -20.03 22.27 -30.80
N LEU A 269 -19.27 22.61 -29.76
CA LEU A 269 -19.76 22.71 -28.39
C LEU A 269 -19.57 24.16 -27.94
N ALA A 270 -20.68 24.88 -27.81
CA ALA A 270 -20.72 26.23 -27.27
C ALA A 270 -20.49 26.17 -25.75
N TRP A 271 -19.51 26.91 -25.24
CA TRP A 271 -19.28 27.12 -23.81
C TRP A 271 -19.70 28.54 -23.45
N HIS A 272 -20.67 28.66 -22.52
CA HIS A 272 -20.99 29.92 -21.86
C HIS A 272 -20.04 30.13 -20.67
N PHE A 273 -19.26 31.22 -20.70
CA PHE A 273 -18.53 31.71 -19.54
C PHE A 273 -19.33 32.88 -18.91
N THR A 274 -19.78 32.70 -17.68
CA THR A 274 -20.32 33.79 -16.86
C THR A 274 -19.17 34.43 -16.08
N ARG A 275 -18.97 35.73 -16.24
CA ARG A 275 -18.02 36.53 -15.46
C ARG A 275 -18.57 36.75 -14.05
N LEU A 276 -17.79 36.40 -13.03
CA LEU A 276 -17.92 36.91 -11.67
C LEU A 276 -16.88 38.03 -11.48
N THR A 277 -17.35 39.26 -11.30
CA THR A 277 -16.54 40.40 -10.86
C THR A 277 -16.63 40.51 -9.35
N ILE A 278 -15.48 40.53 -8.67
CA ILE A 278 -15.36 40.91 -7.25
C ILE A 278 -14.96 42.39 -7.20
N PRO A 279 -15.69 43.27 -6.49
CA PRO A 279 -15.26 44.64 -6.25
C PRO A 279 -14.25 44.72 -5.10
N CYS A 280 -13.38 45.74 -5.19
CA CYS A 280 -12.25 46.06 -4.32
C CYS A 280 -12.55 46.08 -2.81
#